data_AF-A0A7W7PKE5-F1
#
_entry.id   AF-A0A7W7PKE5-F1
#
_cell.length_a   1.000
_cell.length_b   1.000
_cell.length_c   1.000
_cell.angle_alpha   90.00
_cell.angle_beta   90.00
_cell.angle_gamma   90.00
#
_symmetry.space_group_name_H-M   'P 1'
#
loop_
_entity.id
_entity.type
_entity.pdbx_description
1 polymer ?
#
loop_
_entity_poly.entity_id
_entity_poly.type
_entity_poly.pdbx_seq_one_letter_code
_entity_poly.pdbx_strand_id
1 'polypeptide(L)'
;MSDLYERLKAYEGHPAAVSARGKDPVNTAMIRHWCEAVGDTHPAHAGEDAVAPPAMLQAWTLAGLGGGQAGRSAALGELFALLDAAGFTAVVATDCEQEYFRPLRPGDVVTYDSVIESVSPCKATKLGAGHFITTRTEVRTAGVSALAATHRFRILRYAPAARAAGRRPKPVVGRDNAGFWAGVARRELLAQRCDDCRELRFPWLPGCGGCGSPRWTEARVSGAGTVYSYVVVHHPPAPGFEPPYVVALVELAEGVRMLGNVTGVEPGGVHIGMRVRVEFQRPDGEQELPFFRPVGPADDGRVRA
;
A
#
# COMPACT_ATOMS: atom_id res chain seq x y z
N MET A 1 25.16 -5.85 18.46
CA MET A 1 24.76 -4.53 17.90
C MET A 1 25.93 -3.57 17.75
N SER A 2 26.92 -3.52 18.66
CA SER A 2 28.12 -2.67 18.46
C SER A 2 28.97 -3.14 17.26
N ASP A 3 29.14 -4.46 17.07
CA ASP A 3 29.90 -5.01 15.94
C ASP A 3 29.38 -4.59 14.55
N LEU A 4 28.05 -4.59 14.36
CA LEU A 4 27.46 -4.17 13.08
C LEU A 4 27.70 -2.68 12.82
N TYR A 5 27.51 -1.83 13.82
CA TYR A 5 27.70 -0.39 13.64
C TYR A 5 29.15 -0.05 13.29
N GLU A 6 30.14 -0.65 13.93
CA GLU A 6 31.55 -0.43 13.59
C GLU A 6 31.86 -0.81 12.14
N ARG A 7 31.33 -1.96 11.68
CA ARG A 7 31.46 -2.40 10.28
C ARG A 7 30.79 -1.44 9.31
N LEU A 8 29.62 -0.91 9.64
CA LEU A 8 28.92 0.07 8.81
C LEU A 8 29.65 1.42 8.79
N LYS A 9 30.19 1.85 9.94
CA LYS A 9 30.93 3.10 10.10
C LYS A 9 32.21 3.11 9.27
N ALA A 10 32.85 1.95 9.08
CA ALA A 10 34.03 1.80 8.24
C ALA A 10 33.81 2.19 6.77
N TYR A 11 32.55 2.21 6.29
CA TYR A 11 32.22 2.66 4.93
C TYR A 11 32.16 4.19 4.77
N GLU A 12 32.22 4.97 5.85
CA GLU A 12 32.30 6.43 5.72
C GLU A 12 33.55 6.85 4.93
N GLY A 13 33.40 7.84 4.07
CA GLY A 13 34.44 8.29 3.15
C GLY A 13 34.64 7.39 1.93
N HIS A 14 34.05 6.19 1.87
CA HIS A 14 34.14 5.35 0.68
C HIS A 14 33.29 5.94 -0.46
N PRO A 15 33.71 5.78 -1.72
CA PRO A 15 32.90 6.19 -2.85
C PRO A 15 31.56 5.45 -2.87
N ALA A 16 30.47 6.18 -3.10
CA ALA A 16 29.15 5.66 -3.44
C ALA A 16 28.94 5.58 -4.97
N ALA A 17 29.67 6.41 -5.73
CA ALA A 17 29.75 6.43 -7.18
C ALA A 17 31.11 7.01 -7.60
N VAL A 18 31.76 6.45 -8.63
CA VAL A 18 33.04 6.96 -9.15
C VAL A 18 32.90 7.23 -10.63
N SER A 19 33.09 8.50 -11.01
CA SER A 19 33.04 8.98 -12.40
C SER A 19 31.83 8.45 -13.17
N ALA A 20 30.69 8.37 -12.49
CA ALA A 20 29.48 7.84 -13.05
C ALA A 20 28.94 8.81 -14.10
N ARG A 21 28.34 8.27 -15.15
CA ARG A 21 27.77 9.05 -16.26
C ARG A 21 26.27 8.82 -16.29
N GLY A 22 25.51 9.90 -16.41
CA GLY A 22 24.07 9.84 -16.68
C GLY A 22 23.80 9.05 -17.95
N LYS A 23 22.69 8.29 -17.97
CA LYS A 23 22.36 7.41 -19.10
C LYS A 23 22.18 8.18 -20.39
N ASP A 24 21.52 9.32 -20.29
CA ASP A 24 21.20 10.20 -21.41
C ASP A 24 21.82 11.57 -21.14
N PRO A 25 22.30 12.28 -22.17
CA PRO A 25 22.49 13.71 -22.08
C PRO A 25 21.16 14.37 -21.64
N VAL A 26 21.28 15.54 -21.02
CA VAL A 26 20.13 16.40 -20.77
C VAL A 26 19.41 16.60 -22.10
N ASN A 27 18.10 16.38 -22.14
CA ASN A 27 17.34 16.39 -23.39
C ASN A 27 15.93 16.97 -23.20
N THR A 28 15.43 17.59 -24.27
CA THR A 28 14.15 18.30 -24.28
C THR A 28 12.95 17.39 -24.07
N ALA A 29 13.02 16.12 -24.50
CA ALA A 29 11.93 15.17 -24.34
C ALA A 29 11.67 14.84 -22.86
N MET A 30 12.72 14.53 -22.10
CA MET A 30 12.62 14.30 -20.66
C MET A 30 12.23 15.56 -19.89
N ILE A 31 12.76 16.74 -20.28
CA ILE A 31 12.37 18.02 -19.67
C ILE A 31 10.87 18.27 -19.86
N ARG A 32 10.37 18.17 -21.09
CA ARG A 32 8.94 18.34 -21.40
C ARG A 32 8.07 17.40 -20.57
N HIS A 33 8.38 16.11 -20.56
CA HIS A 33 7.57 15.13 -19.82
C HIS A 33 7.57 15.37 -18.31
N TRP A 34 8.71 15.78 -17.74
CA TRP A 34 8.78 16.13 -16.33
C TRP A 34 7.93 17.37 -16.03
N CYS A 35 8.04 18.41 -16.86
CA CYS A 35 7.25 19.65 -16.74
C CYS A 35 5.74 19.37 -16.84
N GLU A 36 5.30 18.56 -17.81
CA GLU A 36 3.90 18.14 -17.96
C GLU A 36 3.39 17.38 -16.72
N ALA A 37 4.19 16.46 -16.19
CA ALA A 37 3.80 15.65 -15.04
C ALA A 37 3.73 16.45 -13.73
N VAL A 38 4.65 17.42 -13.55
CA VAL A 38 4.70 18.30 -12.36
C VAL A 38 3.75 19.48 -12.50
N GLY A 39 3.32 19.81 -13.71
CA GLY A 39 2.52 21.01 -14.00
C GLY A 39 3.34 22.30 -14.03
N ASP A 40 4.64 22.22 -14.30
CA ASP A 40 5.52 23.38 -14.42
C ASP A 40 5.51 23.91 -15.85
N THR A 41 4.95 25.11 -16.04
CA THR A 41 4.81 25.76 -17.35
C THR A 41 5.81 26.90 -17.57
N HIS A 42 6.89 26.97 -16.79
CA HIS A 42 7.84 28.08 -16.89
C HIS A 42 8.53 28.09 -18.27
N PRO A 43 8.56 29.24 -18.99
CA PRO A 43 9.01 29.30 -20.38
C PRO A 43 10.51 28.98 -20.56
N ALA A 44 11.32 29.11 -19.51
CA ALA A 44 12.75 28.76 -19.55
C ALA A 44 13.02 27.28 -19.87
N HIS A 45 12.02 26.40 -19.77
CA HIS A 45 12.16 24.97 -20.05
C HIS A 45 11.81 24.59 -21.49
N ALA A 46 11.47 25.56 -22.34
CA ALA A 46 11.06 25.37 -23.72
C ALA A 46 11.92 26.17 -24.72
N GLY A 47 11.93 25.75 -25.98
CA GLY A 47 12.66 26.41 -27.07
C GLY A 47 14.12 25.95 -27.21
N GLU A 48 14.86 26.64 -28.07
CA GLU A 48 16.25 26.31 -28.41
C GLU A 48 17.22 26.55 -27.24
N ASP A 49 16.95 27.58 -26.42
CA ASP A 49 17.77 27.95 -25.25
C ASP A 49 17.28 27.32 -23.93
N ALA A 50 16.50 26.25 -24.02
CA ALA A 50 15.89 25.60 -22.86
C ALA A 50 16.95 25.24 -21.79
N VAL A 51 16.59 25.42 -20.54
CA VAL A 51 17.33 24.91 -19.38
C VAL A 51 16.52 23.83 -18.71
N ALA A 52 17.18 22.79 -18.21
CA ALA A 52 16.50 21.80 -17.40
C ALA A 52 16.04 22.44 -16.08
N PRO A 53 14.80 22.19 -15.62
CA PRO A 53 14.39 22.53 -14.26
C PRO A 53 15.44 22.05 -13.25
N PRO A 54 15.95 22.90 -12.33
CA PRO A 54 16.98 22.50 -11.38
C PRO A 54 16.62 21.24 -10.59
N ALA A 55 15.34 21.09 -10.23
CA ALA A 55 14.79 19.93 -9.52
C ALA A 55 14.90 18.60 -10.33
N MET A 56 15.20 18.65 -11.63
CA MET A 56 15.49 17.46 -12.43
C MET A 56 16.93 16.94 -12.24
N LEU A 57 17.76 17.57 -11.41
CA LEU A 57 19.17 17.15 -11.21
C LEU A 57 19.30 15.64 -10.99
N GLN A 58 18.46 15.07 -10.13
CA GLN A 58 18.50 13.63 -9.84
C GLN A 58 17.97 12.77 -11.00
N ALA A 59 17.06 13.28 -11.84
CA ALA A 59 16.55 12.55 -13.00
C ALA A 59 17.67 12.11 -13.95
N TRP A 60 18.72 12.91 -14.07
CA TRP A 60 19.89 12.63 -14.90
C TRP A 60 20.89 11.65 -14.28
N THR A 61 20.79 11.38 -12.98
CA THR A 61 21.70 10.48 -12.24
C THR A 61 21.01 9.18 -11.77
N LEU A 62 19.72 9.01 -12.05
CA LEU A 62 18.96 7.81 -11.68
C LEU A 62 19.38 6.59 -12.51
N ALA A 63 19.49 5.44 -11.83
CA ALA A 63 19.80 4.15 -12.45
C ALA A 63 18.66 3.59 -13.34
N GLY A 64 17.48 4.20 -13.36
CA GLY A 64 16.32 3.77 -14.16
C GLY A 64 15.71 2.42 -13.75
N LEU A 65 14.81 1.91 -14.61
CA LEU A 65 14.13 0.63 -14.42
C LEU A 65 15.11 -0.55 -14.38
N GLY A 66 14.87 -1.50 -13.48
CA GLY A 66 15.73 -2.67 -13.28
C GLY A 66 16.92 -2.46 -12.34
N GLY A 67 17.16 -1.23 -11.88
CA GLY A 67 18.10 -0.94 -10.79
C GLY A 67 19.56 -1.35 -11.08
N GLY A 68 19.93 -1.49 -12.35
CA GLY A 68 21.27 -1.89 -12.75
C GLY A 68 22.35 -1.06 -12.07
N GLN A 69 23.49 -1.69 -11.73
CA GLN A 69 24.63 -1.10 -11.02
C GLN A 69 25.30 0.09 -11.72
N ALA A 70 24.72 0.65 -12.78
CA ALA A 70 25.27 1.78 -13.52
C ALA A 70 25.49 2.97 -12.56
N GLY A 71 26.75 3.21 -12.22
CA GLY A 71 27.21 4.28 -11.36
C GLY A 71 27.23 3.98 -9.85
N ARG A 72 26.75 2.83 -9.36
CA ARG A 72 26.88 2.46 -7.93
C ARG A 72 28.23 1.79 -7.68
N SER A 73 28.94 2.21 -6.64
CA SER A 73 30.17 1.56 -6.21
C SER A 73 29.91 0.19 -5.56
N ALA A 74 30.94 -0.66 -5.55
CA ALA A 74 30.92 -1.90 -4.78
C ALA A 74 30.69 -1.63 -3.28
N ALA A 75 31.34 -0.60 -2.72
CA ALA A 75 31.24 -0.23 -1.31
C ALA A 75 29.80 0.08 -0.87
N LEU A 76 29.04 0.84 -1.66
CA LEU A 76 27.63 1.12 -1.34
C LEU A 76 26.76 -0.15 -1.44
N GLY A 77 27.04 -1.00 -2.42
CA GLY A 77 26.35 -2.29 -2.58
C GLY A 77 26.58 -3.22 -1.40
N GLU A 78 27.84 -3.34 -0.95
CA GLU A 78 28.22 -4.14 0.23
C GLU A 78 27.60 -3.59 1.52
N LEU A 79 27.62 -2.27 1.73
CA LEU A 79 26.97 -1.65 2.88
C LEU A 79 25.47 -1.98 2.93
N PHE A 80 24.77 -1.92 1.78
CA PHE A 80 23.36 -2.31 1.73
C PHE A 80 23.16 -3.81 1.97
N ALA A 81 24.02 -4.67 1.41
CA ALA A 81 23.96 -6.10 1.66
C ALA A 81 24.17 -6.45 3.14
N LEU A 82 25.05 -5.73 3.85
CA LEU A 82 25.24 -5.88 5.30
C LEU A 82 23.99 -5.50 6.09
N LEU A 83 23.34 -4.39 5.71
CA LEU A 83 22.08 -3.96 6.32
C LEU A 83 20.96 -4.96 6.06
N ASP A 84 20.85 -5.48 4.83
CA ASP A 84 19.88 -6.51 4.45
C ASP A 84 20.08 -7.79 5.25
N ALA A 85 21.32 -8.29 5.34
CA ALA A 85 21.66 -9.48 6.12
C ALA A 85 21.35 -9.30 7.63
N ALA A 86 21.38 -8.07 8.12
CA ALA A 86 21.04 -7.73 9.50
C ALA A 86 19.53 -7.43 9.72
N GLY A 87 18.69 -7.58 8.69
CA GLY A 87 17.24 -7.40 8.78
C GLY A 87 16.73 -5.97 8.54
N PHE A 88 17.61 -5.03 8.15
CA PHE A 88 17.25 -3.64 7.80
C PHE A 88 16.91 -3.52 6.30
N THR A 89 15.87 -4.26 5.90
CA THR A 89 15.52 -4.47 4.48
C THR A 89 14.67 -3.37 3.86
N ALA A 90 13.99 -2.56 4.68
CA ALA A 90 13.20 -1.44 4.19
C ALA A 90 14.02 -0.16 4.08
N VAL A 91 13.63 0.70 3.14
CA VAL A 91 14.28 1.99 2.88
C VAL A 91 13.25 3.10 2.75
N VAL A 92 13.57 4.27 3.29
CA VAL A 92 12.82 5.50 3.03
C VAL A 92 13.79 6.67 2.92
N ALA A 93 13.54 7.58 1.98
CA ALA A 93 14.26 8.85 1.91
C ALA A 93 13.74 9.78 3.02
N THR A 94 14.63 10.40 3.77
CA THR A 94 14.25 11.28 4.88
C THR A 94 14.58 12.73 4.59
N ASP A 95 15.67 13.00 3.85
CA ASP A 95 16.15 14.35 3.58
C ASP A 95 16.82 14.43 2.21
N CYS A 96 16.64 15.57 1.56
CA CYS A 96 17.22 15.91 0.28
C CYS A 96 17.61 17.39 0.30
N GLU A 97 18.90 17.68 0.20
CA GLU A 97 19.44 19.03 0.09
C GLU A 97 20.17 19.14 -1.25
N GLN A 98 19.80 20.13 -2.07
CA GLN A 98 20.39 20.36 -3.38
C GLN A 98 20.81 21.82 -3.50
N GLU A 99 22.03 22.04 -3.99
CA GLU A 99 22.57 23.36 -4.28
C GLU A 99 22.96 23.40 -5.76
N TYR A 100 22.49 24.41 -6.49
CA TYR A 100 22.67 24.54 -7.93
C TYR A 100 23.52 25.75 -8.24
N PHE A 101 24.65 25.55 -8.92
CA PHE A 101 25.59 26.62 -9.24
C PHE A 101 25.38 27.17 -10.65
N ARG A 102 24.85 26.35 -11.56
CA ARG A 102 24.48 26.75 -12.92
C ARG A 102 23.38 25.85 -13.49
N PRO A 103 22.59 26.34 -14.44
CA PRO A 103 21.61 25.50 -15.14
C PRO A 103 22.30 24.42 -15.99
N LEU A 104 21.62 23.28 -16.11
CA LEU A 104 21.94 22.25 -17.09
C LEU A 104 21.16 22.53 -18.38
N ARG A 105 21.78 22.26 -19.53
CA ARG A 105 21.21 22.53 -20.86
C ARG A 105 21.11 21.27 -21.71
N PRO A 106 20.13 21.18 -22.63
CA PRO A 106 20.09 20.09 -23.61
C PRO A 106 21.45 19.87 -24.28
N GLY A 107 21.90 18.62 -24.33
CA GLY A 107 23.22 18.23 -24.81
C GLY A 107 24.26 18.05 -23.70
N ASP A 108 24.07 18.61 -22.51
CA ASP A 108 24.98 18.40 -21.37
C ASP A 108 25.03 16.92 -21.01
N VAL A 109 26.24 16.34 -21.03
CA VAL A 109 26.48 14.99 -20.53
C VAL A 109 26.77 15.07 -19.05
N VAL A 110 25.82 14.67 -18.21
CA VAL A 110 25.97 14.69 -16.75
C VAL A 110 26.95 13.61 -16.29
N THR A 111 27.90 14.00 -15.46
CA THR A 111 28.83 13.10 -14.75
C THR A 111 28.82 13.40 -13.27
N TYR A 112 29.00 12.40 -12.42
CA TYR A 112 28.94 12.60 -10.98
C TYR A 112 29.82 11.64 -10.19
N ASP A 113 30.29 12.14 -9.06
CA ASP A 113 30.99 11.38 -8.04
C ASP A 113 30.19 11.48 -6.74
N SER A 114 30.12 10.39 -6.00
CA SER A 114 29.37 10.35 -4.75
C SER A 114 30.19 9.67 -3.67
N VAL A 115 30.04 10.12 -2.43
CA VAL A 115 30.68 9.56 -1.25
C VAL A 115 29.64 9.18 -0.20
N ILE A 116 29.88 8.08 0.51
CA ILE A 116 29.17 7.75 1.74
C ILE A 116 29.67 8.71 2.81
N GLU A 117 28.93 9.78 3.04
CA GLU A 117 29.36 10.88 3.90
C GLU A 117 29.22 10.53 5.37
N SER A 118 28.12 9.88 5.76
CA SER A 118 27.93 9.42 7.14
C SER A 118 26.98 8.24 7.27
N VAL A 119 27.21 7.43 8.31
CA VAL A 119 26.34 6.36 8.76
C VAL A 119 26.07 6.52 10.26
N SER A 120 24.81 6.56 10.65
CA SER A 120 24.44 6.75 12.07
C SER A 120 24.51 5.44 12.87
N PRO A 121 24.62 5.52 14.20
CA PRO A 121 24.23 4.42 15.08
C PRO A 121 22.77 4.00 14.83
N CYS A 122 22.38 2.81 15.29
CA CYS A 122 20.99 2.37 15.19
C CYS A 122 20.08 3.31 16.01
N LYS A 123 18.99 3.76 15.39
CA LYS A 123 17.99 4.66 15.97
C LYS A 123 16.62 3.98 15.95
N ALA A 124 15.89 4.10 17.05
CA ALA A 124 14.48 3.76 17.08
C ALA A 124 13.66 4.87 16.40
N THR A 125 12.85 4.51 15.42
CA THR A 125 11.95 5.43 14.71
C THR A 125 10.51 4.90 14.72
N LYS A 126 9.54 5.70 14.28
CA LYS A 126 8.15 5.23 14.13
C LYS A 126 7.98 4.12 13.10
N LEU A 127 8.89 4.02 12.13
CA LEU A 127 8.87 2.99 11.09
C LEU A 127 9.57 1.69 11.54
N GLY A 128 10.35 1.76 12.62
CA GLY A 128 11.18 0.67 13.13
C GLY A 128 12.58 1.13 13.52
N ALA A 129 13.39 0.21 14.01
CA ALA A 129 14.79 0.46 14.30
C ALA A 129 15.61 0.48 12.99
N GLY A 130 16.56 1.41 12.83
CA GLY A 130 17.34 1.52 11.61
C GLY A 130 18.54 2.44 11.68
N HIS A 131 19.29 2.48 10.58
CA HIS A 131 20.48 3.31 10.39
C HIS A 131 20.22 4.36 9.31
N PHE A 132 20.62 5.60 9.59
CA PHE A 132 20.62 6.66 8.59
C PHE A 132 21.92 6.58 7.79
N ILE A 133 21.81 6.63 6.47
CA ILE A 133 22.95 6.73 5.54
C ILE A 133 22.81 8.01 4.75
N THR A 134 23.84 8.85 4.83
CA THR A 134 23.91 10.10 4.07
C THR A 134 24.95 9.94 2.97
N THR A 135 24.55 10.26 1.75
CA THR A 135 25.46 10.33 0.60
C THR A 135 25.57 11.78 0.13
N ARG A 136 26.77 12.19 -0.27
CA ARG A 136 27.03 13.50 -0.86
C ARG A 136 27.52 13.31 -2.28
N THR A 137 26.83 13.92 -3.22
CA THR A 137 27.08 13.78 -4.66
C THR A 137 27.47 15.13 -5.23
N GLU A 138 28.55 15.12 -6.00
CA GLU A 138 29.02 16.25 -6.79
C GLU A 138 28.71 16.00 -8.25
N VAL A 139 27.98 16.93 -8.88
CA VAL A 139 27.54 16.79 -10.27
C VAL A 139 28.28 17.78 -11.15
N ARG A 140 28.78 17.29 -12.28
CA ARG A 140 29.51 18.02 -13.33
C ARG A 140 28.91 17.70 -14.69
N THR A 141 29.39 18.39 -15.72
CA THR A 141 29.16 18.01 -17.11
C THR A 141 30.47 17.60 -17.76
N ALA A 142 30.43 16.66 -18.70
CA ALA A 142 31.63 16.18 -19.37
C ALA A 142 32.42 17.35 -20.00
N GLY A 143 33.74 17.38 -19.78
CA GLY A 143 34.63 18.44 -20.26
C GLY A 143 34.61 19.73 -19.43
N VAL A 144 33.81 19.82 -18.35
CA VAL A 144 33.74 20.99 -17.47
C VAL A 144 34.14 20.59 -16.04
N SER A 145 35.19 21.21 -15.52
CA SER A 145 35.70 20.92 -14.18
C SER A 145 34.83 21.50 -13.05
N ALA A 146 34.18 22.64 -13.32
CA ALA A 146 33.30 23.32 -12.37
C ALA A 146 32.03 22.51 -12.07
N LEU A 147 31.59 22.53 -10.82
CA LEU A 147 30.36 21.88 -10.38
C LEU A 147 29.14 22.51 -11.04
N ALA A 148 28.22 21.68 -11.49
CA ALA A 148 26.87 22.10 -11.85
C ALA A 148 25.97 22.19 -10.60
N ALA A 149 26.11 21.22 -9.69
CA ALA A 149 25.34 21.17 -8.45
C ALA A 149 25.98 20.24 -7.41
N THR A 150 25.55 20.37 -6.16
CA THR A 150 25.72 19.33 -5.13
C THR A 150 24.37 18.76 -4.71
N HIS A 151 24.39 17.51 -4.25
CA HIS A 151 23.21 16.82 -3.72
C HIS A 151 23.59 15.98 -2.51
N ARG A 152 23.04 16.34 -1.34
CA ARG A 152 23.17 15.57 -0.10
C ARG A 152 21.85 14.86 0.16
N PHE A 153 21.89 13.53 0.19
CA PHE A 153 20.70 12.68 0.28
C PHE A 153 20.81 11.74 1.46
N ARG A 154 19.81 11.77 2.34
CA ARG A 154 19.74 10.91 3.52
C ARG A 154 18.60 9.91 3.39
N ILE A 155 18.94 8.64 3.58
CA ILE A 155 17.97 7.55 3.68
C ILE A 155 18.01 6.92 5.06
N LEU A 156 16.90 6.33 5.48
CA LEU A 156 16.81 5.41 6.60
C LEU A 156 16.69 3.98 6.05
N ARG A 157 17.66 3.12 6.37
CA ARG A 157 17.53 1.67 6.22
C ARG A 157 17.07 1.09 7.54
N TYR A 158 15.89 0.47 7.57
CA TYR A 158 15.24 0.07 8.81
C TYR A 158 14.64 -1.34 8.72
N ALA A 159 14.53 -1.97 9.88
CA ALA A 159 13.74 -3.18 10.07
C ALA A 159 12.31 -2.71 10.30
N PRO A 160 11.35 -3.02 9.41
CA PRO A 160 9.96 -2.62 9.59
C PRO A 160 9.47 -3.04 10.97
N ALA A 161 8.92 -2.10 11.73
CA ALA A 161 8.22 -2.46 12.94
C ALA A 161 7.13 -3.46 12.56
N ALA A 162 7.09 -4.62 13.25
CA ALA A 162 5.96 -5.52 13.13
C ALA A 162 4.71 -4.69 13.41
N ARG A 163 3.90 -4.46 12.36
CA ARG A 163 2.66 -3.74 12.49
C ARG A 163 1.82 -4.63 13.38
N ALA A 164 1.66 -4.26 14.65
CA ALA A 164 0.81 -5.01 15.57
C ALA A 164 -0.50 -5.27 14.84
N ALA A 165 -0.91 -6.55 14.75
CA ALA A 165 -2.20 -6.92 14.19
C ALA A 165 -3.22 -6.02 14.89
N GLY A 166 -3.71 -5.00 14.18
CA GLY A 166 -4.61 -4.04 14.80
C GLY A 166 -5.85 -4.78 15.26
N ARG A 167 -6.55 -4.27 16.28
CA ARG A 167 -7.84 -4.86 16.66
C ARG A 167 -8.82 -4.70 15.49
N ARG A 168 -9.68 -5.69 15.27
CA ARG A 168 -10.73 -5.57 14.25
C ARG A 168 -11.62 -4.37 14.62
N PRO A 169 -11.97 -3.49 13.65
CA PRO A 169 -12.89 -2.40 13.90
C PRO A 169 -14.22 -2.93 14.44
N LYS A 170 -14.69 -2.36 15.54
CA LYS A 170 -16.02 -2.69 16.08
C LYS A 170 -17.09 -2.05 15.18
N PRO A 171 -18.20 -2.75 14.90
CA PRO A 171 -19.31 -2.16 14.18
C PRO A 171 -19.86 -0.93 14.88
N VAL A 172 -20.20 0.10 14.12
CA VAL A 172 -20.90 1.27 14.62
C VAL A 172 -22.38 0.93 14.77
N VAL A 173 -22.83 0.80 16.01
CA VAL A 173 -24.23 0.53 16.36
C VAL A 173 -24.91 1.86 16.65
N GLY A 174 -25.96 2.15 15.90
CA GLY A 174 -26.81 3.33 16.06
C GLY A 174 -28.28 2.93 16.16
N ARG A 175 -29.15 3.93 16.33
CA ARG A 175 -30.61 3.72 16.48
C ARG A 175 -31.20 2.86 15.36
N ASP A 176 -30.82 3.11 14.12
CA ASP A 176 -31.48 2.52 12.95
C ASP A 176 -30.97 1.12 12.59
N ASN A 177 -29.85 0.65 13.17
CA ASN A 177 -29.30 -0.69 12.94
C ASN A 177 -29.19 -1.54 14.22
N ALA A 178 -29.65 -1.03 15.36
CA ALA A 178 -29.57 -1.72 16.65
C ALA A 178 -30.25 -3.10 16.64
N GLY A 179 -31.42 -3.24 15.99
CA GLY A 179 -32.13 -4.51 15.91
C GLY A 179 -31.36 -5.59 15.13
N PHE A 180 -30.65 -5.21 14.05
CA PHE A 180 -29.76 -6.11 13.33
C PHE A 180 -28.68 -6.67 14.27
N TRP A 181 -27.97 -5.79 14.99
CA TRP A 181 -26.90 -6.20 15.90
C TRP A 181 -27.41 -6.99 17.11
N ALA A 182 -28.62 -6.69 17.61
CA ALA A 182 -29.27 -7.48 18.63
C ALA A 182 -29.62 -8.90 18.13
N GLY A 183 -30.05 -9.03 16.88
CA GLY A 183 -30.22 -10.32 16.20
C GLY A 183 -28.91 -11.09 16.09
N VAL A 184 -27.85 -10.42 15.59
CA VAL A 184 -26.51 -11.02 15.48
C VAL A 184 -26.01 -11.54 16.83
N ALA A 185 -26.20 -10.78 17.92
CA ALA A 185 -25.85 -11.22 19.28
C ALA A 185 -26.63 -12.46 19.75
N ARG A 186 -27.82 -12.70 19.20
CA ARG A 186 -28.64 -13.92 19.43
C ARG A 186 -28.38 -15.02 18.39
N ARG A 187 -27.41 -14.85 17.48
CA ARG A 187 -27.16 -15.75 16.35
C ARG A 187 -28.36 -15.88 15.39
N GLU A 188 -29.06 -14.77 15.19
CA GLU A 188 -30.19 -14.67 14.27
C GLU A 188 -29.89 -13.59 13.23
N LEU A 189 -30.10 -13.93 11.95
CA LEU A 189 -29.99 -12.92 10.89
C LEU A 189 -31.36 -12.28 10.69
N LEU A 190 -31.43 -10.96 10.90
CA LEU A 190 -32.66 -10.18 10.82
C LEU A 190 -32.55 -9.12 9.71
N ALA A 191 -33.65 -8.96 8.98
CA ALA A 191 -33.87 -7.87 8.03
C ALA A 191 -35.09 -7.05 8.45
N GLN A 192 -35.26 -5.86 7.85
CA GLN A 192 -36.47 -5.06 8.07
C GLN A 192 -37.55 -5.48 7.08
N ARG A 193 -38.78 -5.67 7.54
CA ARG A 193 -39.95 -5.83 6.67
C ARG A 193 -40.88 -4.64 6.84
N CYS A 194 -41.19 -3.96 5.74
CA CYS A 194 -42.13 -2.84 5.79
C CYS A 194 -43.52 -3.33 6.22
N ASP A 195 -44.18 -2.60 7.12
CA ASP A 195 -45.54 -2.97 7.54
C ASP A 195 -46.59 -2.62 6.49
N ASP A 196 -46.29 -1.64 5.62
CA ASP A 196 -47.24 -1.13 4.64
C ASP A 196 -47.15 -1.86 3.29
N CYS A 197 -45.95 -1.96 2.70
CA CYS A 197 -45.76 -2.61 1.39
C CYS A 197 -45.13 -4.01 1.48
N ARG A 198 -44.82 -4.50 2.69
CA ARG A 198 -44.23 -5.84 2.94
C ARG A 198 -42.85 -6.11 2.34
N GLU A 199 -42.24 -5.11 1.70
CA GLU A 199 -40.87 -5.14 1.16
C GLU A 199 -39.86 -5.53 2.24
N LEU A 200 -38.99 -6.49 1.92
CA LEU A 200 -37.87 -6.92 2.76
C LEU A 200 -36.64 -6.09 2.41
N ARG A 201 -35.93 -5.58 3.41
CA ARG A 201 -34.87 -4.59 3.20
C ARG A 201 -33.62 -4.92 4.00
N PHE A 202 -32.48 -4.79 3.30
CA PHE A 202 -31.14 -4.81 3.87
C PHE A 202 -30.22 -3.93 3.00
N PRO A 203 -29.34 -3.07 3.57
CA PRO A 203 -29.12 -2.83 5.00
C PRO A 203 -30.31 -2.14 5.69
N TRP A 204 -30.28 -2.07 7.02
CA TRP A 204 -31.33 -1.41 7.80
C TRP A 204 -31.30 0.10 7.58
N LEU A 205 -32.48 0.69 7.36
CA LEU A 205 -32.67 2.11 7.09
C LEU A 205 -33.91 2.64 7.85
N PRO A 206 -33.96 3.95 8.17
CA PRO A 206 -35.08 4.53 8.94
C PRO A 206 -36.42 4.56 8.19
N GLY A 207 -36.43 4.38 6.87
CA GLY A 207 -37.64 4.39 6.04
C GLY A 207 -37.56 3.43 4.86
N CYS A 208 -38.72 3.01 4.35
CA CYS A 208 -38.84 2.09 3.23
C CYS A 208 -38.49 2.78 1.90
N GLY A 209 -37.53 2.24 1.15
CA GLY A 209 -37.17 2.75 -0.18
C GLY A 209 -38.26 2.55 -1.23
N GLY A 210 -39.20 1.62 -1.02
CA GLY A 210 -40.30 1.35 -1.94
C GLY A 210 -41.50 2.30 -1.78
N CYS A 211 -41.95 2.53 -0.54
CA CYS A 211 -43.16 3.33 -0.27
C CYS A 211 -42.96 4.54 0.66
N GLY A 212 -41.75 4.76 1.19
CA GLY A 212 -41.44 5.86 2.11
C GLY A 212 -41.89 5.64 3.56
N SER A 213 -42.60 4.55 3.88
CA SER A 213 -43.10 4.30 5.23
C SER A 213 -41.97 4.17 6.26
N PRO A 214 -42.10 4.81 7.45
CA PRO A 214 -41.18 4.62 8.56
C PRO A 214 -41.50 3.38 9.40
N ARG A 215 -42.61 2.67 9.12
CA ARG A 215 -43.07 1.52 9.90
C ARG A 215 -42.49 0.22 9.35
N TRP A 216 -41.97 -0.60 10.26
CA TRP A 216 -41.42 -1.89 9.94
C TRP A 216 -41.38 -2.81 11.16
N THR A 217 -41.34 -4.10 10.87
CA THR A 217 -41.14 -5.18 11.81
C THR A 217 -39.86 -5.94 11.50
N GLU A 218 -39.27 -6.59 12.51
CA GLU A 218 -38.13 -7.47 12.32
C GLU A 218 -38.57 -8.76 11.61
N ALA A 219 -37.86 -9.14 10.55
CA ALA A 219 -38.09 -10.38 9.85
C ALA A 219 -36.83 -11.24 9.89
N ARG A 220 -36.96 -12.44 10.46
CA ARG A 220 -35.88 -13.43 10.44
C ARG A 220 -35.70 -13.97 9.02
N VAL A 221 -34.47 -13.95 8.54
CA VAL A 221 -34.06 -14.55 7.27
C VAL A 221 -33.31 -15.85 7.53
N SER A 222 -33.31 -16.74 6.55
CA SER A 222 -32.70 -18.08 6.63
C SER A 222 -31.18 -18.03 6.74
N GLY A 223 -30.57 -16.96 6.23
CA GLY A 223 -29.12 -16.82 6.08
C GLY A 223 -28.51 -17.75 5.03
N ALA A 224 -29.33 -18.47 4.26
CA ALA A 224 -28.87 -19.18 3.07
C ALA A 224 -28.78 -18.18 1.89
N GLY A 225 -27.78 -18.34 1.04
CA GLY A 225 -27.61 -17.48 -0.12
C GLY A 225 -26.57 -17.99 -1.11
N THR A 226 -26.30 -17.17 -2.12
CA THR A 226 -25.30 -17.41 -3.14
C THR A 226 -24.35 -16.21 -3.25
N VAL A 227 -23.07 -16.48 -3.48
CA VAL A 227 -22.08 -15.43 -3.75
C VAL A 227 -22.48 -14.72 -5.04
N TYR A 228 -22.92 -13.47 -4.94
CA TYR A 228 -23.26 -12.63 -6.09
C TYR A 228 -22.01 -12.00 -6.71
N SER A 229 -21.11 -11.49 -5.85
CA SER A 229 -19.79 -10.96 -6.23
C SER A 229 -18.84 -11.03 -5.03
N TYR A 230 -17.53 -10.98 -5.26
CA TYR A 230 -16.53 -11.03 -4.19
C TYR A 230 -15.22 -10.36 -4.59
N VAL A 231 -14.42 -10.03 -3.57
CA VAL A 231 -13.02 -9.57 -3.72
C VAL A 231 -12.12 -10.38 -2.78
N VAL A 232 -10.88 -10.60 -3.22
CA VAL A 232 -9.80 -11.17 -2.40
C VAL A 232 -8.83 -10.05 -2.04
N VAL A 233 -8.74 -9.72 -0.75
CA VAL A 233 -7.90 -8.62 -0.27
C VAL A 233 -6.50 -9.16 0.04
N HIS A 234 -5.52 -8.77 -0.78
CA HIS A 234 -4.11 -9.15 -0.60
C HIS A 234 -3.28 -8.06 0.10
N HIS A 235 -3.44 -6.80 -0.28
CA HIS A 235 -2.64 -5.69 0.22
C HIS A 235 -3.38 -4.34 0.06
N PRO A 236 -3.22 -3.37 0.99
CA PRO A 236 -2.50 -3.49 2.26
C PRO A 236 -3.28 -4.28 3.32
N PRO A 237 -2.60 -4.90 4.31
CA PRO A 237 -3.26 -5.53 5.44
C PRO A 237 -4.14 -4.53 6.19
N ALA A 238 -5.38 -4.93 6.47
CA ALA A 238 -6.31 -4.16 7.30
C ALA A 238 -6.19 -4.58 8.78
N PRO A 239 -6.30 -3.64 9.75
CA PRO A 239 -6.34 -3.97 11.18
C PRO A 239 -7.35 -5.08 11.51
N GLY A 240 -6.87 -6.19 12.09
CA GLY A 240 -7.71 -7.31 12.54
C GLY A 240 -8.12 -8.27 11.42
N PHE A 241 -7.42 -8.23 10.29
CA PHE A 241 -7.60 -9.15 9.17
C PHE A 241 -6.25 -9.68 8.71
N GLU A 242 -6.17 -11.01 8.58
CA GLU A 242 -5.00 -11.69 8.01
C GLU A 242 -5.22 -11.86 6.50
N PRO A 243 -4.43 -11.20 5.61
CA PRO A 243 -4.53 -11.41 4.17
C PRO A 243 -3.85 -12.72 3.72
N PRO A 244 -4.34 -13.37 2.65
CA PRO A 244 -5.52 -13.01 1.87
C PRO A 244 -6.84 -13.42 2.55
N TYR A 245 -7.86 -12.54 2.46
CA TYR A 245 -9.22 -12.84 2.93
C TYR A 245 -10.29 -12.41 1.93
N VAL A 246 -11.45 -13.05 1.98
CA VAL A 246 -12.57 -12.82 1.06
C VAL A 246 -13.62 -11.92 1.69
N VAL A 247 -14.08 -10.92 0.94
CA VAL A 247 -15.32 -10.16 1.22
C VAL A 247 -16.27 -10.41 0.06
N ALA A 248 -17.46 -10.94 0.36
CA ALA A 248 -18.48 -11.24 -0.63
C ALA A 248 -19.74 -10.40 -0.41
N LEU A 249 -20.36 -10.05 -1.53
CA LEU A 249 -21.76 -9.66 -1.58
C LEU A 249 -22.58 -10.94 -1.82
N VAL A 250 -23.35 -11.35 -0.83
CA VAL A 250 -24.18 -12.56 -0.86
C VAL A 250 -25.62 -12.15 -1.13
N GLU A 251 -26.24 -12.75 -2.15
CA GLU A 251 -27.68 -12.68 -2.36
C GLU A 251 -28.35 -13.76 -1.52
N LEU A 252 -29.14 -13.35 -0.53
CA LEU A 252 -29.87 -14.27 0.34
C LEU A 252 -31.06 -14.87 -0.41
N ALA A 253 -31.53 -16.03 0.04
CA ALA A 253 -32.69 -16.72 -0.54
C ALA A 253 -33.96 -15.86 -0.55
N GLU A 254 -34.07 -14.90 0.37
CA GLU A 254 -35.17 -13.95 0.45
C GLU A 254 -35.04 -12.74 -0.51
N GLY A 255 -33.98 -12.68 -1.32
CA GLY A 255 -33.80 -11.69 -2.39
C GLY A 255 -33.04 -10.42 -2.02
N VAL A 256 -32.73 -10.21 -0.73
CA VAL A 256 -31.88 -9.09 -0.29
C VAL A 256 -30.39 -9.47 -0.35
N ARG A 257 -29.52 -8.48 -0.48
CA ARG A 257 -28.07 -8.69 -0.53
C ARG A 257 -27.38 -8.22 0.75
N MET A 258 -26.39 -8.98 1.20
CA MET A 258 -25.62 -8.71 2.41
C MET A 258 -24.13 -8.86 2.14
N LEU A 259 -23.34 -7.89 2.63
CA LEU A 259 -21.89 -8.02 2.68
C LEU A 259 -21.46 -8.90 3.86
N GLY A 260 -20.50 -9.78 3.63
CA GLY A 260 -19.89 -10.58 4.69
C GLY A 260 -18.58 -11.23 4.24
N ASN A 261 -17.76 -11.66 5.19
CA ASN A 261 -16.59 -12.47 4.88
C ASN A 261 -16.99 -13.90 4.54
N VAL A 262 -16.33 -14.51 3.56
CA VAL A 262 -16.46 -15.95 3.27
C VAL A 262 -15.29 -16.69 3.92
N THR A 263 -15.58 -17.67 4.75
CA THR A 263 -14.61 -18.47 5.51
C THR A 263 -14.85 -19.97 5.31
N GLY A 264 -13.92 -20.81 5.79
CA GLY A 264 -14.01 -22.26 5.63
C GLY A 264 -13.67 -22.77 4.22
N VAL A 265 -13.12 -21.91 3.36
CA VAL A 265 -12.59 -22.23 2.03
C VAL A 265 -11.38 -21.36 1.75
N GLU A 266 -10.43 -21.90 0.99
CA GLU A 266 -9.27 -21.13 0.51
C GLU A 266 -9.76 -19.97 -0.38
N PRO A 267 -9.17 -18.76 -0.28
CA PRO A 267 -9.67 -17.59 -1.00
C PRO A 267 -9.81 -17.76 -2.52
N GLY A 268 -8.89 -18.48 -3.17
CA GLY A 268 -8.97 -18.83 -4.59
C GLY A 268 -10.07 -19.83 -4.96
N GLY A 269 -10.64 -20.54 -3.99
CA GLY A 269 -11.77 -21.47 -4.19
C GLY A 269 -13.14 -20.78 -4.25
N VAL A 270 -13.26 -19.53 -3.81
CA VAL A 270 -14.52 -18.77 -3.89
C VAL A 270 -14.83 -18.40 -5.33
N HIS A 271 -16.09 -18.56 -5.74
CA HIS A 271 -16.56 -18.22 -7.08
C HIS A 271 -18.01 -17.71 -7.04
N ILE A 272 -18.40 -16.93 -8.06
CA ILE A 272 -19.78 -16.44 -8.22
C ILE A 272 -20.73 -17.64 -8.36
N GLY A 273 -21.89 -17.56 -7.71
CA GLY A 273 -22.89 -18.63 -7.65
C GLY A 273 -22.64 -19.68 -6.56
N MET A 274 -21.50 -19.65 -5.86
CA MET A 274 -21.23 -20.56 -4.76
C MET A 274 -22.31 -20.44 -3.68
N ARG A 275 -22.92 -21.57 -3.31
CA ARG A 275 -23.90 -21.62 -2.21
C ARG A 275 -23.20 -21.46 -0.87
N VAL A 276 -23.73 -20.56 -0.06
CA VAL A 276 -23.21 -20.26 1.28
C VAL A 276 -24.34 -20.19 2.30
N ARG A 277 -23.99 -20.32 3.58
CA ARG A 277 -24.89 -20.08 4.70
C ARG A 277 -24.20 -19.24 5.76
N VAL A 278 -24.97 -18.38 6.43
CA VAL A 278 -24.48 -17.56 7.52
C VAL A 278 -23.95 -18.43 8.67
N GLU A 279 -22.84 -18.00 9.25
CA GLU A 279 -22.25 -18.54 10.47
C GLU A 279 -21.85 -17.37 11.36
N PHE A 280 -22.07 -17.50 12.66
CA PHE A 280 -21.74 -16.46 13.62
C PHE A 280 -20.41 -16.79 14.30
N GLN A 281 -19.43 -15.91 14.14
CA GLN A 281 -18.08 -16.09 14.67
C GLN A 281 -17.70 -14.94 15.59
N ARG A 282 -16.76 -15.20 16.51
CA ARG A 282 -16.14 -14.19 17.39
C ARG A 282 -14.64 -14.10 17.09
N PRO A 283 -14.23 -13.47 15.98
CA PRO A 283 -12.83 -13.48 15.54
C PRO A 283 -11.87 -12.91 16.60
N ASP A 284 -12.32 -11.93 17.38
CA ASP A 284 -11.53 -11.29 18.46
C ASP A 284 -11.99 -11.73 19.86
N GLY A 285 -12.85 -12.76 19.97
CA GLY A 285 -13.43 -13.25 21.24
C GLY A 285 -14.47 -12.34 21.91
N GLU A 286 -14.51 -11.05 21.57
CA GLU A 286 -15.39 -10.05 22.21
C GLU A 286 -16.79 -9.97 21.60
N GLN A 287 -16.92 -9.98 20.27
CA GLN A 287 -18.16 -9.64 19.56
C GLN A 287 -18.54 -10.69 18.52
N GLU A 288 -19.83 -11.03 18.49
CA GLU A 288 -20.43 -11.88 17.47
C GLU A 288 -20.58 -11.12 16.15
N LEU A 289 -20.11 -11.71 15.06
CA LEU A 289 -20.21 -11.15 13.72
C LEU A 289 -20.73 -12.22 12.74
N PRO A 290 -21.55 -11.83 11.75
CA PRO A 290 -21.99 -12.74 10.71
C PRO A 290 -20.89 -12.92 9.65
N PHE A 291 -20.59 -14.17 9.36
CA PHE A 291 -19.75 -14.65 8.28
C PHE A 291 -20.58 -15.56 7.38
N PHE A 292 -20.04 -15.94 6.22
CA PHE A 292 -20.62 -16.94 5.34
C PHE A 292 -19.64 -18.09 5.16
N ARG A 293 -20.16 -19.31 5.20
CA ARG A 293 -19.40 -20.52 4.87
C ARG A 293 -20.03 -21.24 3.69
N PRO A 294 -19.25 -21.89 2.81
CA PRO A 294 -19.81 -22.73 1.77
C PRO A 294 -20.67 -23.84 2.36
N VAL A 295 -21.78 -24.13 1.68
CA VAL A 295 -22.52 -25.37 1.92
C VAL A 295 -22.13 -26.35 0.82
N GLY A 296 -21.69 -27.56 1.20
CA GLY A 296 -21.41 -28.62 0.24
C GLY A 296 -22.63 -28.94 -0.64
N PRO A 297 -22.49 -29.74 -1.71
CA PRO A 297 -23.65 -30.25 -2.42
C PRO A 297 -24.58 -30.93 -1.40
N ALA A 298 -25.79 -30.40 -1.26
CA ALA A 298 -26.84 -31.02 -0.50
C ALA A 298 -26.98 -32.47 -0.97
N ASP A 299 -27.01 -33.40 -0.01
CA ASP A 299 -27.40 -34.78 -0.22
C ASP A 299 -28.90 -34.77 -0.56
N ASP A 300 -29.19 -34.50 -1.83
CA ASP A 300 -30.53 -34.46 -2.38
C ASP A 300 -31.07 -35.88 -2.30
N GLY A 301 -31.95 -36.10 -1.32
CA GLY A 301 -32.41 -37.39 -0.86
C GLY A 301 -32.69 -38.40 -1.97
N ARG A 302 -31.79 -39.37 -2.12
CA ARG A 302 -32.12 -40.63 -2.77
C ARG A 302 -33.07 -41.38 -1.86
N VAL A 303 -34.36 -41.30 -2.18
CA VAL A 303 -35.32 -42.33 -1.81
C VAL A 303 -34.73 -43.66 -2.28
N ARG A 304 -34.32 -44.50 -1.33
CA ARG A 304 -33.98 -45.90 -1.62
C ARG A 304 -35.28 -46.59 -1.97
N ALA A 305 -35.42 -46.96 -3.24
CA ALA A 305 -36.36 -47.99 -3.68
C ALA A 305 -35.91 -49.36 -3.14
#